data_AF-A0A974PMV9-F1
#
_entry.id   AF-A0A974PMV9-F1
#
_cell.length_a   1.000
_cell.length_b   1.000
_cell.length_c   1.000
_cell.angle_alpha   90.00
_cell.angle_beta   90.00
_cell.angle_gamma   90.00
#
_symmetry.space_group_name_H-M   'P 1'
#
loop_
_entity.id
_entity.type
_entity.pdbx_description
1 polymer ?
#
loop_
_entity_poly.entity_id
_entity_poly.type
_entity_poly.pdbx_seq_one_letter_code
_entity_poly.pdbx_strand_id
1 'polypeptide(L)'
;MKFDIFPAALILVAALAGCASTPRNDGPSATWTLPIPVDTAVACVITGLNSKFPADFNRPYPITHSAATTAPGSVYEITMQQTITTPGNELYFVRVMAAGTSSKVEAFALPAFRADVISGVDRCADTLKR
;
A
#
# COMPACT_ATOMS: atom_id res chain seq x y z
N MET A 1 -66.42 8.18 -6.61
CA MET A 1 -65.50 7.02 -6.76
C MET A 1 -64.88 7.06 -8.16
N LYS A 2 -63.62 7.48 -8.24
CA LYS A 2 -62.68 7.24 -9.34
C LYS A 2 -61.28 7.56 -8.80
N PHE A 3 -60.35 6.64 -9.05
CA PHE A 3 -58.97 6.61 -8.54
C PHE A 3 -58.07 7.53 -9.35
N ASP A 4 -57.14 8.20 -8.69
CA ASP A 4 -55.86 8.58 -9.31
C ASP A 4 -54.72 8.23 -8.34
N ILE A 5 -53.87 7.31 -8.81
CA ILE A 5 -52.64 6.80 -8.19
C ILE A 5 -51.47 7.58 -8.84
N PHE A 6 -50.30 7.52 -8.19
CA PHE A 6 -48.93 7.79 -8.69
C PHE A 6 -48.34 9.17 -8.33
N PRO A 7 -47.00 9.26 -8.11
CA PRO A 7 -46.13 8.35 -7.37
C PRO A 7 -45.14 9.13 -6.46
N ALA A 8 -45.10 8.83 -5.16
CA ALA A 8 -44.09 9.38 -4.23
C ALA A 8 -42.81 8.50 -4.20
N ALA A 9 -42.22 8.24 -5.36
CA ALA A 9 -41.04 7.39 -5.44
C ALA A 9 -40.16 7.81 -6.61
N LEU A 10 -39.26 8.79 -6.44
CA LEU A 10 -38.06 8.88 -7.31
C LEU A 10 -36.96 9.87 -6.84
N ILE A 11 -36.62 10.00 -5.56
CA ILE A 11 -35.43 10.80 -5.19
C ILE A 11 -34.66 10.14 -4.04
N LEU A 12 -33.92 9.06 -4.33
CA LEU A 12 -32.91 8.54 -3.39
C LEU A 12 -31.80 7.72 -4.07
N VAL A 13 -31.26 8.16 -5.21
CA VAL A 13 -30.19 7.43 -5.93
C VAL A 13 -29.06 8.35 -6.41
N ALA A 14 -28.64 9.34 -5.61
CA ALA A 14 -27.55 10.24 -6.02
C ALA A 14 -26.51 10.55 -4.92
N ALA A 15 -26.44 9.76 -3.84
CA ALA A 15 -25.48 9.98 -2.74
C ALA A 15 -24.36 8.91 -2.67
N LEU A 16 -24.16 8.12 -3.72
CA LEU A 16 -22.97 7.30 -3.91
C LEU A 16 -22.03 8.00 -4.90
N ALA A 17 -21.72 9.28 -4.64
CA ALA A 17 -20.57 9.92 -5.26
C ALA A 17 -19.34 9.20 -4.70
N GLY A 18 -18.85 8.25 -5.48
CA GLY A 18 -17.76 7.37 -5.10
C GLY A 18 -16.53 8.16 -4.65
N CYS A 19 -15.91 7.69 -3.57
CA CYS A 19 -14.50 7.90 -3.33
C CYS A 19 -13.72 7.25 -4.47
N ALA A 20 -13.68 7.90 -5.64
CA ALA A 20 -12.80 7.53 -6.73
C ALA A 20 -11.39 7.94 -6.29
N SER A 21 -10.69 7.02 -5.62
CA SER A 21 -9.24 7.10 -5.54
C SER A 21 -8.73 7.18 -6.97
N THR A 22 -8.05 8.27 -7.30
CA THR A 22 -7.43 8.46 -8.62
C THR A 22 -6.62 7.21 -8.96
N PRO A 23 -6.91 6.51 -10.07
CA PRO A 23 -6.15 5.33 -10.44
C PRO A 23 -4.69 5.74 -10.65
N ARG A 24 -3.79 5.13 -9.89
CA ARG A 24 -2.35 5.29 -10.07
C ARG A 24 -2.00 4.59 -11.38
N ASN A 25 -1.58 5.35 -12.40
CA ASN A 25 -1.43 4.86 -13.78
C ASN A 25 -0.16 4.01 -14.02
N ASP A 26 0.74 3.92 -13.04
CA ASP A 26 1.98 3.16 -13.17
C ASP A 26 1.85 1.78 -12.52
N GLY A 27 2.29 0.75 -13.26
CA GLY A 27 2.42 -0.61 -12.75
C GLY A 27 3.50 -0.73 -11.66
N PRO A 28 3.52 -1.83 -10.90
CA PRO A 28 4.54 -2.04 -9.89
C PRO A 28 5.93 -2.16 -10.53
N SER A 29 6.93 -1.56 -9.87
CA SER A 29 8.34 -1.68 -10.27
C SER A 29 8.89 -3.09 -10.05
N ALA A 30 8.31 -3.83 -9.11
CA ALA A 30 8.65 -5.22 -8.82
C ALA A 30 7.49 -5.91 -8.09
N THR A 31 7.44 -7.24 -8.18
CA THR A 31 6.42 -8.07 -7.54
C THR A 31 7.05 -9.34 -6.96
N TRP A 32 6.62 -9.72 -5.77
CA TRP A 32 7.04 -10.93 -5.08
C TRP A 32 5.82 -11.72 -4.59
N THR A 33 6.02 -13.03 -4.42
CA THR A 33 5.10 -13.90 -3.69
C THR A 33 5.85 -14.47 -2.49
N LEU A 34 5.36 -14.20 -1.29
CA LEU A 34 5.96 -14.68 -0.05
C LEU A 34 5.12 -15.83 0.52
N PRO A 35 5.73 -16.96 0.91
CA PRO A 35 5.02 -18.14 1.43
C PRO A 35 4.60 -17.97 2.90
N ILE A 36 4.16 -16.77 3.28
CA ILE A 36 3.74 -16.42 4.63
C ILE A 36 2.44 -15.60 4.60
N PRO A 37 1.65 -15.63 5.69
CA PRO A 37 0.43 -14.84 5.81
C PRO A 37 0.69 -13.34 5.69
N VAL A 38 -0.35 -12.61 5.26
CA VAL A 38 -0.28 -11.16 4.95
C VAL A 38 0.27 -10.33 6.11
N ASP A 39 -0.15 -10.58 7.35
CA ASP A 39 0.31 -9.80 8.51
C ASP A 39 1.79 -10.03 8.83
N THR A 40 2.24 -11.29 8.70
CA THR A 40 3.67 -11.63 8.83
C THR A 40 4.49 -10.99 7.72
N ALA A 41 3.96 -10.97 6.49
CA ALA A 41 4.60 -10.31 5.36
C ALA A 41 4.72 -8.80 5.56
N VAL A 42 3.67 -8.15 6.07
CA VAL A 42 3.71 -6.72 6.41
C VAL A 42 4.84 -6.42 7.40
N ALA A 43 4.91 -7.15 8.51
CA ALA A 43 5.96 -6.95 9.51
C ALA A 43 7.37 -7.20 8.95
N CYS A 44 7.53 -8.23 8.14
CA CYS A 44 8.77 -8.59 7.48
C CYS A 44 9.22 -7.51 6.48
N VAL A 45 8.31 -7.01 5.64
CA VAL A 45 8.58 -5.93 4.67
C VAL A 45 8.93 -4.63 5.38
N ILE A 46 8.21 -4.22 6.43
CA ILE A 46 8.54 -3.03 7.22
C ILE A 46 9.96 -3.14 7.79
N THR A 47 10.32 -4.29 8.34
CA THR A 47 11.66 -4.54 8.90
C THR A 47 12.73 -4.43 7.82
N GLY A 48 12.50 -5.05 6.66
CA GLY A 48 13.38 -4.97 5.49
C GLY A 48 13.59 -3.55 5.00
N LEU A 49 12.51 -2.77 4.84
CA LEU A 49 12.55 -1.37 4.42
C LEU A 49 13.29 -0.49 5.45
N ASN A 50 12.94 -0.56 6.73
CA ASN A 50 13.61 0.22 7.78
C ASN A 50 15.13 -0.04 7.83
N SER A 51 15.56 -1.27 7.49
CA SER A 51 16.98 -1.63 7.45
C SER A 51 17.75 -1.04 6.26
N LYS A 52 17.05 -0.51 5.25
CA LYS A 52 17.64 0.09 4.04
C LYS A 52 17.70 1.61 4.07
N PHE A 53 16.94 2.23 4.95
CA PHE A 53 16.98 3.67 5.15
C PHE A 53 17.47 4.05 6.56
N PRO A 54 18.69 3.63 6.94
CA PRO A 54 19.28 4.05 8.21
C PRO A 54 19.56 5.55 8.20
N ALA A 55 19.73 6.12 9.38
CA ALA A 55 20.34 7.44 9.48
C ALA A 55 21.77 7.38 8.90
N ASP A 56 22.12 8.38 8.10
CA ASP A 56 23.45 8.55 7.53
C ASP A 56 23.89 10.03 7.63
N PHE A 57 25.11 10.35 7.20
CA PHE A 57 25.63 11.71 7.27
C PHE A 57 24.77 12.73 6.49
N ASN A 58 24.12 12.30 5.41
CA ASN A 58 23.25 13.12 4.57
C ASN A 58 21.78 13.08 5.02
N ARG A 59 21.40 12.12 5.89
CA ARG A 59 20.06 11.90 6.43
C ARG A 59 20.16 11.64 7.94
N PRO A 60 20.14 12.69 8.78
CA PRO A 60 20.38 12.55 10.23
C PRO A 60 19.28 11.76 10.96
N TYR A 61 18.15 11.50 10.32
CA TYR A 61 17.05 10.71 10.87
C TYR A 61 16.77 9.50 9.98
N PRO A 62 16.57 8.30 10.55
CA PRO A 62 16.21 7.12 9.77
C PRO A 62 14.81 7.29 9.18
N ILE A 63 14.58 6.72 8.00
CA ILE A 63 13.22 6.63 7.43
C ILE A 63 12.55 5.39 8.01
N THR A 64 11.37 5.60 8.57
CA THR A 64 10.57 4.55 9.19
C THR A 64 9.29 4.36 8.40
N HIS A 65 8.79 3.12 8.41
CA HIS A 65 7.63 2.75 7.62
C HIS A 65 6.47 2.30 8.51
N SER A 66 5.26 2.57 8.05
CA SER A 66 4.03 2.08 8.66
C SER A 66 3.10 1.51 7.60
N ALA A 67 2.33 0.50 7.99
CA ALA A 67 1.25 -0.01 7.17
C ALA A 67 -0.05 0.75 7.45
N ALA A 68 -0.71 1.20 6.40
CA ALA A 68 -2.10 1.61 6.42
C ALA A 68 -2.95 0.50 5.78
N THR A 69 -4.07 0.18 6.42
CA THR A 69 -5.00 -0.83 5.92
C THR A 69 -5.92 -0.20 4.88
N THR A 70 -5.81 -0.59 3.62
CA THR A 70 -6.73 -0.18 2.55
C THR A 70 -7.95 -1.10 2.49
N ALA A 71 -7.78 -2.38 2.80
CA ALA A 71 -8.87 -3.34 2.99
C ALA A 71 -8.53 -4.28 4.17
N PRO A 72 -9.30 -4.25 5.28
CA PRO A 72 -9.03 -5.05 6.46
C PRO A 72 -8.77 -6.53 6.16
N GLY A 73 -7.63 -7.05 6.65
CA GLY A 73 -7.22 -8.44 6.49
C GLY A 73 -6.85 -8.87 5.06
N SER A 74 -6.88 -7.96 4.08
CA SER A 74 -6.70 -8.31 2.66
C SER A 74 -5.64 -7.48 1.96
N VAL A 75 -5.56 -6.17 2.25
CA VAL A 75 -4.63 -5.26 1.57
C VAL A 75 -4.07 -4.23 2.56
N TYR A 76 -2.75 -4.15 2.60
CA TYR A 76 -1.99 -3.16 3.34
C TYR A 76 -1.12 -2.35 2.38
N GLU A 77 -1.01 -1.05 2.62
CA GLU A 77 -0.05 -0.19 1.94
C GLU A 77 0.96 0.32 2.96
N ILE A 78 2.23 -0.01 2.73
CA ILE A 78 3.35 0.38 3.56
C ILE A 78 3.94 1.65 2.96
N THR A 79 3.89 2.73 3.73
CA THR A 79 4.39 4.06 3.34
C THR A 79 5.43 4.55 4.33
N MET A 80 6.19 5.58 3.96
CA MET A 80 7.03 6.32 4.90
C MET A 80 6.16 6.99 5.97
N GLN A 81 6.63 7.01 7.22
CA GLN A 81 5.98 7.75 8.31
C GLN A 81 6.30 9.24 8.24
N GLN A 82 7.46 9.61 7.71
CA GLN A 82 7.87 11.00 7.58
C GLN A 82 7.01 11.69 6.52
N THR A 83 6.29 12.73 6.92
CA THR A 83 5.58 13.63 6.00
C THR A 83 6.62 14.41 5.21
N ILE A 84 6.98 13.92 4.02
CA ILE A 84 7.72 14.74 3.06
C ILE A 84 6.76 15.86 2.67
N THR A 85 7.17 17.10 2.90
CA THR A 85 6.35 18.33 2.98
C THR A 85 5.62 18.72 1.70
N THR A 86 5.50 17.83 0.73
CA THR A 86 4.77 18.06 -0.52
C THR A 86 3.53 17.16 -0.57
N PRO A 87 2.33 17.72 -0.31
CA PRO A 87 1.07 16.99 -0.51
C PRO A 87 1.00 16.41 -1.92
N GLY A 88 0.72 15.12 -2.03
CA GLY A 88 0.48 14.44 -3.31
C GLY A 88 1.67 13.74 -3.96
N ASN A 89 2.90 13.83 -3.41
CA ASN A 89 4.07 13.12 -3.93
C ASN A 89 4.51 11.99 -3.00
N GLU A 90 3.75 10.88 -2.99
CA GLU A 90 4.27 9.63 -2.43
C GLU A 90 5.48 9.18 -3.26
N LEU A 91 6.68 9.25 -2.68
CA LEU A 91 7.92 8.87 -3.38
C LEU A 91 7.97 7.37 -3.69
N TYR A 92 7.38 6.58 -2.81
CA TYR A 92 7.14 5.16 -2.98
C TYR A 92 6.13 4.64 -1.95
N PHE A 93 5.57 3.47 -2.24
CA PHE A 93 4.81 2.65 -1.31
C PHE A 93 4.98 1.18 -1.68
N VAL A 94 4.73 0.28 -0.73
CA VAL A 94 4.70 -1.16 -0.96
C VAL A 94 3.32 -1.70 -0.60
N ARG A 95 2.65 -2.32 -1.55
CA ARG A 95 1.36 -2.97 -1.31
C ARG A 95 1.58 -4.45 -0.97
N VAL A 96 0.96 -4.90 0.11
CA VAL A 96 0.96 -6.30 0.54
C VAL A 96 -0.48 -6.79 0.54
N MET A 97 -0.73 -7.87 -0.21
CA MET A 97 -2.06 -8.44 -0.40
C MET A 97 -2.10 -9.90 0.05
N ALA A 98 -3.21 -10.30 0.66
CA ALA A 98 -3.47 -11.70 0.97
C ALA A 98 -3.66 -12.51 -0.32
N ALA A 99 -3.07 -13.70 -0.38
CA ALA A 99 -3.17 -14.64 -1.50
C ALA A 99 -3.27 -16.07 -0.94
N GLY A 100 -4.43 -16.41 -0.37
CA GLY A 100 -4.62 -17.68 0.33
C GLY A 100 -3.77 -17.74 1.60
N THR A 101 -2.91 -18.75 1.72
CA THR A 101 -1.92 -18.89 2.80
C THR A 101 -0.62 -18.11 2.54
N SER A 102 -0.50 -17.51 1.37
CA SER A 102 0.64 -16.71 0.94
C SER A 102 0.28 -15.23 0.87
N SER A 103 1.26 -14.40 0.54
CA SER A 103 1.06 -12.98 0.30
C SER A 103 1.73 -12.52 -0.99
N LYS A 104 1.09 -11.57 -1.66
CA LYS A 104 1.63 -10.89 -2.84
C LYS A 104 2.13 -9.51 -2.43
N VAL A 105 3.38 -9.19 -2.76
CA VAL A 105 4.00 -7.90 -2.48
C VAL A 105 4.25 -7.18 -3.79
N GLU A 106 3.88 -5.91 -3.87
CA GLU A 106 4.08 -5.05 -5.04
C GLU A 106 4.77 -3.74 -4.60
N ALA A 107 5.90 -3.41 -5.21
CA ALA A 107 6.60 -2.16 -4.93
C ALA A 107 6.32 -1.11 -6.00
N PHE A 108 5.95 0.09 -5.58
CA PHE A 108 5.73 1.24 -6.44
C PHE A 108 6.68 2.34 -5.97
N ALA A 109 7.65 2.72 -6.80
CA ALA A 109 8.68 3.67 -6.40
C ALA A 109 9.13 4.54 -7.56
N LEU A 110 9.36 5.82 -7.27
CA LEU A 110 10.06 6.72 -8.18
C LEU A 110 11.48 6.20 -8.45
N PRO A 111 12.08 6.52 -9.62
CA PRO A 111 13.40 6.01 -10.00
C PRO A 111 14.49 6.20 -8.94
N ALA A 112 14.47 7.33 -8.21
CA ALA A 112 15.45 7.63 -7.16
C ALA A 112 15.39 6.70 -5.93
N PHE A 113 14.25 6.03 -5.68
CA PHE A 113 14.02 5.17 -4.51
C PHE A 113 13.90 3.69 -4.87
N ARG A 114 13.74 3.38 -6.16
CA ARG A 114 13.42 2.03 -6.64
C ARG A 114 14.41 0.97 -6.13
N ALA A 115 15.71 1.23 -6.23
CA ALA A 115 16.73 0.25 -5.83
C ALA A 115 16.68 -0.06 -4.33
N ASP A 116 16.53 0.97 -3.48
CA ASP A 116 16.47 0.81 -2.02
C ASP A 116 15.20 0.09 -1.58
N VAL A 117 14.05 0.41 -2.20
CA VAL A 117 12.77 -0.24 -1.91
C VAL A 117 12.81 -1.72 -2.30
N ILE A 118 13.26 -2.04 -3.51
CA ILE A 118 13.42 -3.43 -3.98
C ILE A 118 14.34 -4.19 -3.03
N SER A 119 15.51 -3.62 -2.70
CA SER A 119 16.46 -4.26 -1.80
C SER A 119 15.93 -4.44 -0.37
N GLY A 120 15.03 -3.57 0.08
CA GLY A 120 14.34 -3.70 1.36
C GLY A 120 13.37 -4.87 1.37
N VAL A 121 12.58 -5.05 0.31
CA VAL A 121 11.66 -6.19 0.15
C VAL A 121 12.45 -7.50 -0.02
N ASP A 122 13.53 -7.49 -0.81
CA ASP A 122 14.37 -8.67 -1.01
C ASP A 122 14.97 -9.19 0.30
N ARG A 123 15.35 -8.31 1.23
CA ARG A 123 15.80 -8.73 2.58
C ARG A 123 14.75 -9.55 3.33
N CYS A 124 13.48 -9.18 3.20
CA CYS A 124 12.39 -9.96 3.75
C CYS A 124 12.29 -11.32 3.04
N ALA A 125 12.26 -11.33 1.71
CA ALA A 125 12.14 -12.54 0.91
C ALA A 125 13.30 -13.53 1.13
N ASP A 126 14.53 -13.04 1.30
CA ASP A 126 15.71 -13.87 1.54
C ASP A 126 15.75 -14.45 2.95
N THR A 127 15.20 -13.74 3.94
CA THR A 127 15.09 -14.25 5.31
C THR A 127 14.18 -15.48 5.38
N LEU A 128 13.18 -15.57 4.49
CA LEU A 128 12.25 -16.68 4.40
C LEU A 128 12.80 -17.92 3.69
N LYS A 129 13.95 -17.80 3.01
CA LYS A 129 14.61 -18.93 2.33
C LYS A 129 15.56 -19.72 3.24
N ARG A 130 15.85 -19.21 4.43
CA ARG A 130 16.76 -19.81 5.41
C ARG A 130 15.99 -20.67 6.39
#